data_AF-A0A2V8MDK4-F1
#
_entry.id   AF-A0A2V8MDK4-F1
#
_cell.length_a   1.000
_cell.length_b   1.000
_cell.length_c   1.000
_cell.angle_alpha   90.00
_cell.angle_beta   90.00
_cell.angle_gamma   90.00
#
_symmetry.space_group_name_H-M   'P 1'
#
loop_
_entity.id
_entity.type
_entity.pdbx_description
1 polymer ?
#
loop_
_entity_poly.entity_id
_entity_poly.type
_entity_poly.pdbx_seq_one_letter_code
_entity_poly.pdbx_strand_id
1 'polypeptide(L)'
;MISSLFKTFRRPTALILTILLSSIPALAGLTIAGSNGITASGADGISYVGTNGITASGADGILAFSPNGITASGADGITASGADGITASGA
;
A
#
# COMPACT_ATOMS: atom_id res chain seq x y z
N MET A 1 -16.53 40.99 -6.87
CA MET A 1 -16.18 40.34 -8.16
C MET A 1 -15.12 39.23 -8.06
N ILE A 2 -14.49 38.98 -6.90
CA ILE A 2 -13.43 37.95 -6.75
C ILE A 2 -13.99 36.54 -6.46
N SER A 3 -15.17 36.44 -5.84
CA SER A 3 -15.75 35.15 -5.41
C SER A 3 -16.28 34.26 -6.56
N SER A 4 -16.64 34.84 -7.71
CA SER A 4 -17.04 34.07 -8.89
C SER A 4 -15.86 33.39 -9.57
N LEU A 5 -14.66 33.99 -9.48
CA LEU A 5 -13.42 33.46 -10.04
C LEU A 5 -13.02 32.14 -9.36
N PHE A 6 -13.08 32.08 -8.02
CA PHE A 6 -12.76 30.87 -7.24
C PHE A 6 -13.75 29.72 -7.46
N LYS A 7 -15.03 29.99 -7.77
CA LYS A 7 -16.01 28.93 -8.09
C LYS A 7 -15.70 28.26 -9.42
N THR A 8 -15.22 29.01 -10.40
CA THR A 8 -14.87 28.49 -11.73
C THR A 8 -13.65 27.58 -11.68
N PHE A 9 -12.69 27.85 -10.78
CA PHE A 9 -11.48 27.04 -10.61
C PHE A 9 -11.70 25.70 -9.91
N ARG A 10 -12.80 25.50 -9.18
CA ARG A 10 -13.11 24.23 -8.48
C ARG A 10 -13.43 23.08 -9.43
N ARG A 11 -14.04 23.38 -10.58
CA ARG A 11 -14.42 22.39 -11.59
C ARG A 11 -13.22 21.77 -12.33
N PRO A 12 -12.26 22.56 -12.85
CA PRO A 12 -11.09 21.99 -13.52
C PRO A 12 -10.12 21.33 -12.53
N THR A 13 -9.95 21.86 -11.31
CA THR A 13 -9.12 21.20 -10.29
C THR A 13 -9.68 19.85 -9.86
N ALA A 14 -11.00 19.75 -9.69
CA ALA A 14 -11.65 18.46 -9.43
C ALA A 14 -11.45 17.49 -10.61
N LEU A 15 -11.62 17.95 -11.85
CA LEU A 15 -11.46 17.10 -13.04
C LEU A 15 -10.01 16.58 -13.18
N ILE A 16 -9.02 17.46 -12.98
CA ILE A 16 -7.59 17.11 -12.98
C ILE A 16 -7.29 16.09 -11.89
N LEU A 17 -7.83 16.29 -10.68
CA LEU A 17 -7.65 15.36 -9.58
C LEU A 17 -8.28 13.99 -9.89
N THR A 18 -9.50 13.96 -10.45
CA THR A 18 -10.16 12.71 -10.85
C THR A 18 -9.38 11.96 -11.93
N ILE A 19 -8.83 12.67 -12.92
CA ILE A 19 -8.01 12.06 -13.98
C ILE A 19 -6.70 11.52 -13.42
N LEU A 20 -6.04 12.30 -12.54
CA LEU A 20 -4.81 11.89 -11.85
C LEU A 20 -5.02 10.65 -10.96
N LEU A 21 -6.13 10.60 -10.22
CA LEU A 21 -6.53 9.46 -9.37
C LEU A 21 -7.06 8.25 -10.17
N SER A 22 -7.42 8.42 -11.44
CA SER A 22 -7.82 7.31 -12.32
C SER A 22 -6.64 6.62 -13.02
N SER A 23 -5.48 7.29 -13.06
CA SER A 23 -4.25 6.77 -13.71
C SER A 23 -3.31 6.06 -12.75
N ILE A 24 -3.46 6.29 -11.44
CA ILE A 24 -2.87 5.48 -10.39
C ILE A 24 -4.03 4.65 -9.87
N PRO A 25 -4.00 3.31 -9.85
CA PRO A 25 -5.06 2.57 -9.19
C PRO A 25 -5.14 3.08 -7.76
N ALA A 26 -6.24 3.76 -7.44
CA ALA A 26 -6.70 4.02 -6.10
C ALA A 26 -7.05 2.67 -5.47
N LEU A 27 -6.03 1.88 -5.16
CA LEU A 27 -6.10 0.79 -4.23
C LEU A 27 -5.68 1.40 -2.90
N ALA A 28 -6.55 1.32 -1.90
CA ALA A 28 -6.14 1.40 -0.51
C ALA A 28 -5.26 0.16 -0.20
N GLY A 29 -4.06 0.13 -0.80
CA GLY A 29 -3.14 -1.01 -0.88
C GLY A 29 -2.18 -0.83 -2.05
N LEU A 30 -0.98 -0.32 -1.80
CA LEU A 30 0.05 -0.09 -2.82
C LEU A 30 0.51 -1.41 -3.45
N THR A 31 0.18 -1.69 -4.71
CA THR A 31 0.69 -2.87 -5.42
C THR A 31 2.11 -2.63 -5.94
N ILE A 32 3.12 -3.23 -5.29
CA ILE A 32 4.51 -3.24 -5.76
C ILE A 32 4.84 -4.64 -6.29
N ALA A 33 5.29 -4.72 -7.54
CA ALA A 33 5.77 -5.97 -8.15
C ALA A 33 7.30 -5.97 -8.26
N GLY A 34 7.95 -6.96 -7.62
CA GLY A 34 9.30 -7.46 -7.91
C GLY A 34 10.48 -6.52 -7.63
N SER A 35 10.82 -6.29 -6.36
CA SER A 35 12.17 -5.88 -5.93
C SER A 35 12.80 -6.96 -5.05
N ASN A 36 14.14 -6.97 -4.95
CA ASN A 36 14.91 -7.88 -4.08
C ASN A 36 14.82 -7.50 -2.59
N GLY A 37 13.63 -7.10 -2.14
CA GLY A 37 13.34 -6.63 -0.79
C GLY A 37 12.38 -5.44 -0.81
N ILE A 38 11.35 -5.47 0.05
CA ILE A 38 10.41 -4.36 0.26
C ILE A 38 10.40 -4.00 1.75
N THR A 39 10.59 -2.72 2.05
CA THR A 39 10.43 -2.15 3.39
C THR A 39 9.31 -1.11 3.37
N ALA A 40 8.26 -1.33 4.16
CA ALA A 40 7.14 -0.41 4.31
C ALA A 40 6.89 -0.08 5.79
N SER A 41 6.60 1.18 6.12
CA SER A 41 6.31 1.63 7.49
C SER A 41 4.95 2.32 7.57
N GLY A 42 4.12 1.96 8.56
CA GLY A 42 2.76 2.46 8.76
C GLY A 42 1.76 1.92 7.74
N ALA A 43 1.91 0.65 7.35
CA ALA A 43 1.18 0.06 6.24
C ALA A 43 -0.20 -0.50 6.65
N ASP A 44 -1.29 0.08 6.15
CA ASP A 44 -2.63 -0.49 6.25
C ASP A 44 -3.03 -1.06 4.86
N GLY A 45 -3.44 -2.34 4.81
CA GLY A 45 -4.07 -2.97 3.65
C GLY A 45 -3.19 -3.27 2.43
N ILE A 46 -1.94 -3.71 2.57
CA ILE A 46 -1.02 -3.88 1.41
C ILE A 46 -0.93 -5.35 0.91
N SER A 47 -0.92 -5.52 -0.42
CA SER A 47 -0.76 -6.81 -1.13
C SER A 47 0.53 -6.88 -1.94
N TYR A 48 1.29 -7.98 -1.75
CA TYR A 48 2.57 -8.22 -2.44
C TYR A 48 2.58 -9.57 -3.17
N VAL A 49 3.21 -9.61 -4.35
CA VAL A 49 3.34 -10.83 -5.17
C VAL A 49 4.75 -10.95 -5.74
N GLY A 50 5.40 -12.11 -5.56
CA GLY A 50 6.65 -12.46 -6.22
C GLY A 50 7.88 -11.66 -5.77
N THR A 51 7.99 -11.41 -4.46
CA THR A 51 9.04 -10.56 -3.87
C THR A 51 10.02 -11.37 -3.04
N ASN A 52 11.32 -11.08 -3.12
CA ASN A 52 12.30 -11.70 -2.23
C ASN A 52 12.40 -10.89 -0.93
N GLY A 53 11.72 -11.32 0.13
CA GLY A 53 11.75 -10.67 1.44
C GLY A 53 10.79 -9.48 1.60
N ILE A 54 10.00 -9.47 2.67
CA ILE A 54 9.07 -8.37 3.03
C ILE A 54 9.33 -7.94 4.48
N THR A 55 9.50 -6.63 4.72
CA THR A 55 9.57 -6.02 6.05
C THR A 55 8.50 -4.94 6.20
N ALA A 56 7.60 -5.10 7.17
CA ALA A 56 6.52 -4.15 7.46
C ALA A 56 6.52 -3.74 8.93
N SER A 57 6.34 -2.45 9.22
CA SER A 57 6.18 -1.93 10.59
C SER A 57 4.85 -1.22 10.81
N GLY A 58 4.15 -1.56 11.91
CA GLY A 58 2.91 -0.90 12.35
C GLY A 58 1.72 -1.13 11.43
N ALA A 59 1.41 -2.39 11.07
CA ALA A 59 0.55 -2.68 9.92
C ALA A 59 -0.73 -3.44 10.26
N ASP A 60 -1.86 -3.01 9.70
CA ASP A 60 -3.14 -3.74 9.76
C ASP A 60 -3.53 -4.21 8.34
N GLY A 61 -3.57 -5.53 8.13
CA GLY A 61 -3.85 -6.16 6.83
C GLY A 61 -2.66 -6.32 5.87
N ILE A 62 -2.02 -7.50 5.88
CA ILE A 62 -0.97 -7.90 4.92
C ILE A 62 -1.37 -9.19 4.18
N LEU A 63 -1.33 -9.15 2.84
CA LEU A 63 -1.48 -10.32 1.96
C LEU A 63 -0.21 -10.54 1.13
N ALA A 64 0.38 -11.74 1.18
CA ALA A 64 1.62 -12.04 0.45
C ALA A 64 1.62 -13.42 -0.24
N PHE A 65 2.07 -13.46 -1.50
CA PHE A 65 2.20 -14.69 -2.31
C PHE A 65 3.61 -14.90 -2.87
N SER A 66 4.18 -16.07 -2.58
CA SER A 66 5.53 -16.54 -2.95
C SER A 66 6.73 -15.69 -2.46
N PRO A 67 6.76 -15.14 -1.23
CA PRO A 67 7.91 -14.39 -0.77
C PRO A 67 8.97 -15.25 -0.05
N ASN A 68 10.24 -15.01 -0.34
CA ASN A 68 11.34 -15.62 0.43
C ASN A 68 11.62 -14.83 1.71
N GLY A 69 10.75 -15.00 2.72
CA GLY A 69 10.87 -14.38 4.05
C GLY A 69 9.92 -13.21 4.32
N ILE A 70 9.31 -13.15 5.50
CA ILE A 70 8.42 -12.07 5.96
C ILE A 70 8.74 -11.70 7.42
N THR A 71 8.91 -10.40 7.69
CA THR A 71 9.02 -9.85 9.05
C THR A 71 7.99 -8.74 9.25
N ALA A 72 7.13 -8.89 10.26
CA ALA A 72 6.09 -7.91 10.60
C ALA A 72 6.02 -7.67 12.11
N SER A 73 5.88 -6.40 12.52
CA SER A 73 5.76 -6.00 13.93
C SER A 73 4.52 -5.14 14.21
N GLY A 74 3.85 -5.43 15.33
CA GLY A 74 2.65 -4.72 15.80
C GLY A 74 1.45 -4.91 14.87
N ALA A 75 1.23 -6.12 14.37
CA ALA A 75 0.29 -6.38 13.28
C ALA A 75 -0.86 -7.30 13.67
N ASP A 76 -2.06 -6.88 13.24
CA ASP A 76 -3.28 -7.69 13.26
C ASP A 76 -3.62 -8.10 11.80
N GLY A 77 -4.06 -9.35 11.60
CA GLY A 77 -4.54 -9.82 10.30
C GLY A 77 -3.49 -10.10 9.20
N ILE A 78 -2.52 -11.00 9.45
CA ILE A 78 -1.54 -11.43 8.43
C ILE A 78 -1.96 -12.73 7.73
N THR A 79 -1.98 -12.75 6.38
CA THR A 79 -2.06 -14.00 5.59
C THR A 79 -0.89 -14.13 4.61
N ALA A 80 -0.04 -15.14 4.82
CA ALA A 80 1.13 -15.42 4.00
C ALA A 80 1.10 -16.86 3.46
N SER A 81 1.42 -17.04 2.17
CA SER A 81 1.50 -18.36 1.52
C SER A 81 2.79 -18.55 0.73
N GLY A 82 3.46 -19.68 0.96
CA GLY A 82 4.69 -20.07 0.26
C GLY A 82 5.94 -19.30 0.70
N ALA A 83 6.05 -18.99 2.00
CA ALA A 83 7.21 -18.28 2.55
C ALA A 83 8.15 -19.20 3.32
N ASP A 84 9.45 -19.04 3.08
CA ASP A 84 10.51 -19.88 3.69
C ASP A 84 10.98 -19.39 5.08
N GLY A 85 10.40 -18.30 5.59
CA GLY A 85 10.68 -17.79 6.94
C GLY A 85 9.69 -16.71 7.35
N ILE A 86 9.07 -16.85 8.53
CA ILE A 86 8.05 -15.91 9.03
C ILE A 86 8.38 -15.55 10.48
N THR A 87 8.52 -14.25 10.77
CA THR A 87 8.58 -13.74 12.15
C THR A 87 7.50 -12.68 12.34
N ALA A 88 6.56 -12.93 13.26
CA ALA A 88 5.49 -12.01 13.62
C ALA A 88 5.54 -11.72 15.12
N SER A 89 5.52 -10.44 15.50
CA SER A 89 5.36 -10.02 16.90
C SER A 89 4.20 -9.04 17.02
N GLY A 90 3.10 -9.46 17.63
CA GLY A 90 2.01 -8.58 18.09
C GLY A 90 2.35 -7.98 19.46
N ALA A 91 1.64 -6.92 19.85
CA ALA A 91 1.65 -6.42 21.23
C ALA A 91 0.68 -7.25 22.09
#